data_AF-A0A0N1B071-F1
#
_entry.id   AF-A0A0N1B071-F1
#
_cell.length_a   1.000
_cell.length_b   1.000
_cell.length_c   1.000
_cell.angle_alpha   90.00
_cell.angle_beta   90.00
_cell.angle_gamma   90.00
#
_symmetry.space_group_name_H-M   'P 1'
#
loop_
_entity.id
_entity.type
_entity.pdbx_description
1 polymer ?
#
loop_
_entity_poly.entity_id
_entity_poly.type
_entity_poly.pdbx_seq_one_letter_code
_entity_poly.pdbx_strand_id
1 'polypeptide(L)'
;MSLTMSMMQPVAPIDALASDVQLIGANFAAAYNRCGARPSFLPNLKVETHPALISYEPSDRTVRVSRYSELPPELQGLMTGWAEAAGMEDSQTLFVDVFNSLLVPHELGHWAQHVSGRLAGLDRWESELEANRIAIAFWRIHETTGGALPARIDAFTGFLGRLPNPVPDGQDPRAFFNDNYETLDSMQYGWFQGALMQEAWTNPENVSFCELVQPEAVVP
;
A
#
# COMPACT_ATOMS: atom_id res chain seq x y z
N MET A 1 -30.27 49.72 -16.55
CA MET A 1 -30.11 48.41 -15.87
C MET A 1 -28.94 47.70 -16.54
N SER A 2 -27.78 47.69 -15.89
CA SER A 2 -26.56 47.06 -16.42
C SER A 2 -26.49 45.62 -15.90
N LEU A 3 -26.56 44.64 -16.80
CA LEU A 3 -26.30 43.23 -16.49
C LEU A 3 -24.79 43.03 -16.41
N THR A 4 -24.28 42.88 -15.19
CA THR A 4 -22.92 42.37 -14.97
C THR A 4 -22.91 40.89 -15.32
N MET A 5 -22.28 40.54 -16.44
CA MET A 5 -21.89 39.16 -16.75
C MET A 5 -20.90 38.70 -15.67
N SER A 6 -21.37 37.83 -14.79
CA SER A 6 -20.51 37.13 -13.83
C SER A 6 -19.63 36.17 -14.63
N MET A 7 -18.32 36.45 -14.70
CA MET A 7 -17.36 35.50 -15.27
C MET A 7 -17.33 34.26 -14.38
N MET A 8 -17.79 33.12 -14.89
CA MET A 8 -17.59 31.83 -14.24
C MET A 8 -16.08 31.60 -14.14
N GLN A 9 -15.58 31.40 -12.92
CA GLN A 9 -14.20 31.00 -12.72
C GLN A 9 -13.98 29.62 -13.36
N PRO A 10 -12.82 29.37 -13.98
CA PRO A 10 -12.49 28.06 -14.51
C PRO A 10 -12.50 27.03 -13.36
N VAL A 11 -13.23 25.94 -13.55
CA VAL A 11 -13.19 24.78 -12.66
C VAL A 11 -11.77 24.20 -12.75
N ALA A 12 -11.11 24.05 -11.59
CA ALA A 12 -9.79 23.43 -11.54
C ALA A 12 -9.86 22.01 -12.15
N PRO A 13 -8.83 21.57 -12.90
CA PRO A 13 -8.81 20.23 -13.47
C PRO A 13 -8.95 19.18 -12.36
N ILE A 14 -9.77 18.16 -12.62
CA ILE A 14 -9.95 17.03 -11.71
C ILE A 14 -8.63 16.28 -11.62
N ASP A 15 -8.12 16.12 -10.41
CA ASP A 15 -6.98 15.25 -10.15
C ASP A 15 -7.44 13.78 -10.17
N ALA A 16 -7.15 13.10 -11.28
CA ALA A 16 -7.54 11.72 -11.50
C ALA A 16 -6.93 10.78 -10.44
N LEU A 17 -5.65 10.97 -10.08
CA LEU A 17 -5.01 10.13 -9.08
C LEU A 17 -5.66 10.29 -7.70
N ALA A 18 -5.94 11.54 -7.29
CA ALA A 18 -6.66 11.75 -6.04
C ALA A 18 -8.04 11.10 -6.08
N SER A 19 -8.74 11.16 -7.20
CA SER A 19 -10.05 10.51 -7.36
C SER A 19 -9.95 8.98 -7.23
N ASP A 20 -8.94 8.36 -7.84
CA ASP A 20 -8.72 6.91 -7.81
C ASP A 20 -8.35 6.42 -6.41
N VAL A 21 -7.41 7.10 -5.74
CA VAL A 21 -7.01 6.78 -4.36
C VAL A 21 -8.21 6.89 -3.41
N GLN A 22 -9.01 7.95 -3.56
CA GLN A 22 -10.23 8.14 -2.76
C GLN A 22 -11.26 7.04 -3.01
N LEU A 23 -11.41 6.58 -4.26
CA LEU A 23 -12.30 5.47 -4.61
C LEU A 23 -11.83 4.15 -3.98
N ILE A 24 -10.53 3.85 -4.03
CA ILE A 24 -9.95 2.66 -3.37
C ILE A 24 -10.25 2.72 -1.86
N GLY A 25 -9.97 3.85 -1.21
CA GLY A 25 -10.23 4.02 0.22
C GLY A 25 -11.70 3.92 0.60
N ALA A 26 -12.60 4.49 -0.21
CA ALA A 26 -14.04 4.36 0.01
C ALA A 26 -14.51 2.89 -0.10
N ASN A 27 -14.01 2.15 -1.08
CA ASN A 27 -14.31 0.73 -1.26
C ASN A 27 -13.76 -0.11 -0.10
N PHE A 28 -12.54 0.19 0.35
CA PHE A 28 -11.92 -0.47 1.51
C PHE A 28 -12.73 -0.24 2.78
N ALA A 29 -13.09 1.02 3.07
CA ALA A 29 -13.92 1.35 4.23
C ALA A 29 -15.30 0.68 4.16
N ALA A 30 -15.90 0.61 2.98
CA ALA A 30 -17.16 -0.10 2.78
C ALA A 30 -17.01 -1.61 3.03
N ALA A 31 -15.93 -2.24 2.56
CA ALA A 31 -15.63 -3.64 2.85
C ALA A 31 -15.40 -3.88 4.35
N TYR A 32 -14.62 -3.01 5.00
CA TYR A 32 -14.34 -3.06 6.43
C TYR A 32 -15.64 -3.01 7.26
N ASN A 33 -16.55 -2.08 6.92
CA ASN A 33 -17.85 -1.95 7.57
C ASN A 33 -18.78 -3.15 7.29
N ARG A 34 -18.74 -3.75 6.09
CA ARG A 34 -19.51 -4.97 5.77
C ARG A 34 -19.07 -6.16 6.60
N CYS A 35 -17.82 -6.20 7.02
CA CYS A 35 -17.30 -7.17 7.99
C CYS A 35 -17.75 -6.86 9.43
N GLY A 36 -18.65 -5.90 9.67
CA GLY A 36 -19.16 -5.60 11.01
C GLY A 36 -18.20 -4.82 11.91
N ALA A 37 -16.99 -4.54 11.44
CA ALA A 37 -16.06 -3.67 12.14
C ALA A 37 -16.57 -2.22 12.10
N ARG A 38 -16.30 -1.46 13.18
CA ARG A 38 -16.71 -0.05 13.31
C ARG A 38 -15.50 0.77 13.70
N PRO A 39 -14.76 1.34 12.74
CA PRO A 39 -13.54 2.04 13.06
C PRO A 39 -13.86 3.35 13.79
N SER A 40 -12.99 3.74 14.73
CA SER A 40 -13.13 4.99 15.48
C SER A 40 -12.89 6.24 14.62
N PHE A 41 -12.21 6.09 13.49
CA PHE A 41 -12.01 7.10 12.46
C PHE A 41 -11.68 6.45 11.12
N LEU A 42 -11.91 7.17 10.02
CA LEU A 42 -11.35 6.84 8.70
C LEU A 42 -10.07 7.65 8.48
N PRO A 43 -9.06 7.11 7.77
CA PRO A 43 -7.85 7.85 7.52
C PRO A 43 -8.11 8.92 6.45
N ASN A 44 -7.34 10.00 6.49
CA ASN A 44 -7.24 10.90 5.34
C ASN A 44 -6.46 10.21 4.23
N LEU A 45 -6.80 10.49 2.98
CA LEU A 45 -6.04 10.04 1.82
C LEU A 45 -5.56 11.29 1.08
N LYS A 46 -4.24 11.46 0.97
CA LYS A 46 -3.63 12.63 0.34
C LYS A 46 -2.68 12.23 -0.76
N VAL A 47 -2.80 12.92 -1.89
CA VAL A 47 -1.82 12.84 -2.98
C VAL A 47 -0.90 14.05 -2.87
N GLU A 48 0.31 13.80 -2.38
CA GLU A 48 1.31 14.85 -2.14
C GLU A 48 2.72 14.26 -2.21
N THR A 49 3.69 15.10 -2.56
CA THR A 49 5.10 14.71 -2.55
C THR A 49 5.56 14.42 -1.12
N HIS A 50 6.09 13.23 -0.89
CA HIS A 50 6.58 12.77 0.40
C HIS A 50 7.90 11.99 0.21
N PRO A 51 8.82 11.95 1.20
CA PRO A 51 10.05 11.15 1.08
C PRO A 51 9.79 9.65 0.84
N ALA A 52 8.66 9.12 1.36
CA ALA A 52 8.20 7.77 1.05
C ALA A 52 7.30 7.77 -0.20
N LEU A 53 7.41 6.71 -1.02
CA LEU A 53 6.59 6.53 -2.22
C LEU A 53 5.09 6.42 -1.87
N ILE A 54 4.81 5.75 -0.75
CA ILE A 54 3.50 5.60 -0.12
C ILE A 54 3.71 5.34 1.38
N SER A 55 2.79 5.78 2.24
CA SER A 55 2.88 5.54 3.70
C SER A 55 1.56 5.83 4.42
N TYR A 56 1.31 5.17 5.55
CA TYR A 56 0.35 5.55 6.56
C TYR A 56 1.06 6.17 7.77
N GLU A 57 0.65 7.36 8.17
CA GLU A 57 1.15 8.07 9.35
C GLU A 57 0.14 8.01 10.50
N PRO A 58 0.40 7.22 11.57
CA PRO A 58 -0.52 7.11 12.70
C PRO A 58 -0.79 8.43 13.43
N SER A 59 0.18 9.34 13.49
CA SER A 59 0.06 10.57 14.29
C SER A 59 -0.98 11.55 13.74
N ASP A 60 -1.13 11.63 12.42
CA ASP A 60 -2.14 12.48 11.76
C ASP A 60 -3.21 11.70 10.97
N ARG A 61 -3.12 10.37 11.02
CA ARG A 61 -4.08 9.41 10.45
C ARG A 61 -4.22 9.58 8.94
N THR A 62 -3.11 9.77 8.24
CA THR A 62 -3.11 10.01 6.79
C THR A 62 -2.38 8.90 6.05
N VAL A 63 -3.00 8.37 5.01
CA VAL A 63 -2.31 7.66 3.93
C VAL A 63 -1.86 8.69 2.91
N ARG A 64 -0.55 8.73 2.65
CA ARG A 64 0.08 9.61 1.66
C ARG A 64 0.50 8.79 0.46
N VAL A 65 0.14 9.26 -0.72
CA VAL A 65 0.46 8.62 -2.00
C VAL A 65 1.20 9.64 -2.86
N SER A 66 2.39 9.29 -3.36
CA SER A 66 3.16 10.17 -4.23
C SER A 66 2.68 10.12 -5.69
N ARG A 67 2.88 11.22 -6.43
CA ARG A 67 2.77 11.23 -7.91
C ARG A 67 4.09 10.85 -8.53
N TYR A 68 4.06 9.99 -9.54
CA TYR A 68 5.26 9.64 -10.32
C TYR A 68 6.00 10.88 -10.87
N SER A 69 5.24 11.84 -11.42
CA SER A 69 5.79 13.07 -12.00
C SER A 69 6.41 14.03 -10.98
N GLU A 70 6.14 13.82 -9.68
CA GLU A 70 6.70 14.62 -8.58
C GLU A 70 7.86 13.92 -7.88
N LEU A 71 8.17 12.67 -8.25
CA LEU A 71 9.31 11.97 -7.70
C LEU A 71 10.62 12.68 -8.09
N PRO A 72 11.62 12.73 -7.19
CA PRO A 72 12.98 13.11 -7.54
C PRO A 72 13.51 12.27 -8.73
N PRO A 73 14.36 12.84 -9.60
CA PRO A 73 14.90 12.12 -10.76
C PRO A 73 15.59 10.79 -10.41
N GLU A 74 16.22 10.70 -9.23
CA GLU A 74 16.84 9.48 -8.74
C GLU A 74 15.81 8.36 -8.52
N LEU A 75 14.67 8.68 -7.90
CA LEU A 75 13.59 7.71 -7.69
C LEU A 75 12.89 7.35 -9.00
N GLN A 76 12.75 8.29 -9.93
CA GLN A 76 12.25 7.98 -11.28
C GLN A 76 13.18 7.00 -12.01
N GLY A 77 14.49 7.22 -11.93
CA GLY A 77 15.50 6.30 -12.49
C GLY A 77 15.46 4.91 -11.84
N LEU A 78 15.23 4.85 -10.52
CA LEU A 78 15.00 3.59 -9.81
C LEU A 78 13.76 2.87 -10.34
N MET A 79 12.63 3.58 -10.54
CA MET A 79 11.43 2.99 -11.13
C MET A 79 11.66 2.49 -12.56
N THR A 80 12.49 3.18 -13.36
CA THR A 80 12.89 2.70 -14.69
C THR A 80 13.61 1.36 -14.61
N GLY A 81 14.61 1.23 -13.75
CA GLY A 81 15.31 -0.03 -13.54
C GLY A 81 14.38 -1.16 -13.05
N TRP A 82 13.42 -0.82 -12.19
CA TRP A 82 12.41 -1.78 -11.71
C TRP A 82 11.44 -2.23 -12.81
N ALA A 83 11.00 -1.30 -13.66
CA ALA A 83 10.13 -1.61 -14.79
C ALA A 83 10.82 -2.53 -15.80
N GLU A 84 12.07 -2.22 -16.17
CA GLU A 84 12.89 -3.08 -17.03
C GLU A 84 13.05 -4.48 -16.43
N ALA A 85 13.31 -4.57 -15.12
CA ALA A 85 13.42 -5.84 -14.42
C ALA A 85 12.11 -6.65 -14.44
N ALA A 86 10.96 -5.96 -14.32
CA ALA A 86 9.63 -6.55 -14.42
C ALA A 86 9.18 -6.83 -15.88
N GLY A 87 9.97 -6.45 -16.88
CA GLY A 87 9.59 -6.60 -18.30
C GLY A 87 8.53 -5.60 -18.75
N MET A 88 8.41 -4.46 -18.06
CA MET A 88 7.51 -3.37 -18.37
C MET A 88 8.26 -2.24 -19.09
N GLU A 89 7.68 -1.71 -20.18
CA GLU A 89 8.29 -0.61 -20.94
C GLU A 89 8.11 0.76 -20.26
N ASP A 90 7.09 0.89 -19.40
CA ASP A 90 6.72 2.15 -18.78
C ASP A 90 6.80 2.08 -17.25
N SER A 91 7.80 2.78 -16.70
CA SER A 91 7.98 2.90 -15.25
C SER A 91 6.91 3.74 -14.54
N GLN A 92 6.21 4.62 -15.26
CA GLN A 92 5.04 5.30 -14.71
C GLN A 92 3.88 4.33 -14.53
N THR A 93 3.64 3.45 -15.51
CA THR A 93 2.63 2.38 -15.38
C THR A 93 2.96 1.45 -14.21
N LEU A 94 4.21 0.97 -14.08
CA LEU A 94 4.64 0.20 -12.91
C LEU A 94 4.33 0.96 -11.61
N PHE A 95 4.71 2.24 -11.55
CA PHE A 95 4.52 3.04 -10.35
C PHE A 95 3.04 3.18 -9.99
N VAL A 96 2.18 3.42 -10.98
CA VAL A 96 0.74 3.54 -10.76
C VAL A 96 0.15 2.21 -10.30
N ASP A 97 0.47 1.11 -10.97
CA ASP A 97 -0.07 -0.21 -10.68
C ASP A 97 0.34 -0.70 -9.28
N VAL A 98 1.57 -0.40 -8.86
CA VAL A 98 2.10 -0.80 -7.56
C VAL A 98 1.76 0.22 -6.48
N PHE A 99 2.31 1.43 -6.56
CA PHE A 99 2.28 2.39 -5.45
C PHE A 99 0.98 3.18 -5.39
N ASN A 100 0.31 3.43 -6.52
CA ASN A 100 -0.94 4.16 -6.52
C ASN A 100 -2.19 3.26 -6.47
N SER A 101 -1.99 1.94 -6.58
CA SER A 101 -3.07 0.96 -6.60
C SER A 101 -2.83 -0.18 -5.62
N LEU A 102 -1.89 -1.10 -5.89
CA LEU A 102 -1.66 -2.29 -5.05
C LEU A 102 -1.38 -1.95 -3.58
N LEU A 103 -0.54 -0.94 -3.31
CA LEU A 103 -0.10 -0.58 -1.97
C LEU A 103 -1.03 0.38 -1.23
N VAL A 104 -2.04 0.97 -1.89
CA VAL A 104 -3.03 1.81 -1.17
C VAL A 104 -3.80 0.99 -0.12
N PRO A 105 -4.32 -0.21 -0.45
CA PRO A 105 -4.89 -1.12 0.56
C PRO A 105 -3.88 -1.65 1.59
N HIS A 106 -2.58 -1.69 1.28
CA HIS A 106 -1.54 -2.05 2.26
C HIS A 106 -1.47 -1.00 3.37
N GLU A 107 -1.39 0.29 3.02
CA GLU A 107 -1.43 1.36 4.02
C GLU A 107 -2.74 1.42 4.80
N LEU A 108 -3.85 1.10 4.13
CA LEU A 108 -5.13 0.93 4.80
C LEU A 108 -5.16 -0.31 5.72
N GLY A 109 -4.32 -1.30 5.47
CA GLY A 109 -4.01 -2.40 6.39
C GLY A 109 -3.36 -1.89 7.68
N HIS A 110 -2.36 -1.01 7.59
CA HIS A 110 -1.79 -0.35 8.78
C HIS A 110 -2.82 0.50 9.53
N TRP A 111 -3.69 1.21 8.80
CA TRP A 111 -4.83 1.87 9.42
C TRP A 111 -5.75 0.87 10.16
N ALA A 112 -6.07 -0.27 9.56
CA ALA A 112 -6.89 -1.32 10.18
C ALA A 112 -6.26 -1.89 11.47
N GLN A 113 -4.94 -2.12 11.46
CA GLN A 113 -4.16 -2.51 12.65
C GLN A 113 -4.22 -1.43 13.74
N HIS A 114 -4.13 -0.15 13.35
CA HIS A 114 -4.20 0.96 14.29
C HIS A 114 -5.60 1.05 14.93
N VAL A 115 -6.69 1.07 14.15
CA VAL A 115 -8.04 1.23 14.72
C VAL A 115 -8.53 0.00 15.48
N SER A 116 -7.99 -1.18 15.22
CA SER A 116 -8.27 -2.40 16.01
C SER A 116 -7.45 -2.49 17.30
N GLY A 117 -6.42 -1.65 17.46
CA GLY A 117 -5.48 -1.69 18.58
C GLY A 117 -4.39 -2.78 18.44
N ARG A 118 -4.44 -3.61 17.39
CA ARG A 118 -3.45 -4.69 17.17
C ARG A 118 -2.06 -4.16 16.88
N LEU A 119 -1.93 -2.99 16.26
CA LEU A 119 -0.62 -2.41 15.90
C LEU A 119 0.36 -2.37 17.08
N ALA A 120 -0.13 -2.19 18.31
CA ALA A 120 0.72 -2.14 19.50
C ALA A 120 1.29 -3.51 19.94
N GLY A 121 0.72 -4.62 19.44
CA GLY A 121 1.13 -5.98 19.78
C GLY A 121 1.89 -6.71 18.68
N LEU A 122 2.02 -6.11 17.50
CA LEU A 122 2.75 -6.68 16.36
C LEU A 122 4.18 -6.19 16.36
N ASP A 123 5.13 -7.07 16.04
CA ASP A 123 6.45 -6.61 15.62
C ASP A 123 6.41 -6.01 14.20
N ARG A 124 7.55 -5.49 13.72
CA ARG A 124 7.58 -4.83 12.40
C ARG A 124 7.28 -5.83 11.29
N TRP A 125 7.85 -7.04 11.35
CA TRP A 125 7.60 -8.08 10.37
C TRP A 125 6.11 -8.46 10.29
N GLU A 126 5.48 -8.71 11.45
CA GLU A 126 4.07 -9.07 11.54
C GLU A 126 3.15 -7.95 11.05
N SER A 127 3.46 -6.71 11.41
CA SER A 127 2.74 -5.53 10.94
C SER A 127 2.73 -5.44 9.41
N GLU A 128 3.90 -5.56 8.77
CA GLU A 128 4.04 -5.49 7.32
C GLU A 128 3.40 -6.71 6.61
N LEU A 129 3.58 -7.91 7.16
CA LEU A 129 3.00 -9.14 6.61
C LEU A 129 1.46 -9.11 6.67
N GLU A 130 0.88 -8.72 7.80
CA GLU A 130 -0.57 -8.61 7.95
C GLU A 130 -1.13 -7.51 7.04
N ALA A 131 -0.46 -6.36 6.89
CA ALA A 131 -0.87 -5.32 5.95
C ALA A 131 -0.92 -5.83 4.50
N ASN A 132 0.10 -6.60 4.08
CA ASN A 132 0.12 -7.26 2.77
C ASN A 132 -1.01 -8.29 2.61
N ARG A 133 -1.28 -9.12 3.64
CA ARG A 133 -2.40 -10.07 3.63
C ARG A 133 -3.75 -9.36 3.49
N ILE A 134 -3.94 -8.26 4.22
CA ILE A 134 -5.16 -7.44 4.14
C ILE A 134 -5.32 -6.86 2.73
N ALA A 135 -4.25 -6.31 2.15
CA ALA A 135 -4.29 -5.73 0.80
C ALA A 135 -4.66 -6.77 -0.27
N ILE A 136 -4.04 -7.94 -0.23
CA ILE A 136 -4.34 -9.05 -1.14
C ILE A 136 -5.78 -9.52 -0.96
N ALA A 137 -6.24 -9.69 0.28
CA ALA A 137 -7.60 -10.12 0.57
C ALA A 137 -8.65 -9.09 0.09
N PHE A 138 -8.36 -7.79 0.25
CA PHE A 138 -9.18 -6.70 -0.28
C PHE A 138 -9.29 -6.79 -1.80
N TRP A 139 -8.18 -6.95 -2.51
CA TRP A 139 -8.21 -7.03 -3.96
C TRP A 139 -8.90 -8.29 -4.45
N ARG A 140 -8.74 -9.45 -3.78
CA ARG A 140 -9.44 -10.69 -4.15
C ARG A 140 -10.97 -10.58 -4.13
N ILE A 141 -11.54 -9.73 -3.27
CA ILE A 141 -13.00 -9.52 -3.22
C ILE A 141 -13.51 -8.44 -4.18
N HIS A 142 -12.63 -7.59 -4.73
CA HIS A 142 -13.00 -6.53 -5.68
C HIS A 142 -12.61 -6.84 -7.12
N GLU A 143 -11.59 -7.68 -7.31
CA GLU A 143 -11.13 -8.19 -8.60
C GLU A 143 -11.35 -9.69 -8.64
N THR A 144 -12.47 -10.12 -9.23
CA THR A 144 -12.80 -11.54 -9.40
C THR A 144 -11.74 -12.26 -10.26
N THR A 145 -11.74 -13.59 -10.22
CA THR A 145 -10.79 -14.48 -10.90
C THR A 145 -10.47 -14.05 -12.35
N GLY A 146 -9.22 -13.68 -12.61
CA GLY A 146 -8.75 -13.13 -13.89
C GLY A 146 -8.44 -11.62 -13.90
N GLY A 147 -8.62 -10.92 -12.77
CA GLY A 147 -8.28 -9.50 -12.60
C GLY A 147 -6.77 -9.18 -12.64
N ALA A 148 -6.42 -7.90 -12.49
CA ALA A 148 -5.05 -7.40 -12.59
C ALA A 148 -4.16 -7.77 -11.38
N LEU A 149 -4.73 -8.29 -10.28
CA LEU A 149 -4.00 -8.61 -9.05
C LEU A 149 -2.79 -9.55 -9.26
N PRO A 150 -2.87 -10.72 -9.92
CA PRO A 150 -1.69 -11.56 -10.12
C PRO A 150 -0.58 -10.84 -10.88
N ALA A 151 -0.91 -10.08 -11.93
CA ALA A 151 0.05 -9.30 -12.69
C ALA A 151 0.73 -8.21 -11.84
N ARG A 152 -0.04 -7.52 -10.97
CA ARG A 152 0.52 -6.52 -10.04
C ARG A 152 1.43 -7.14 -9.00
N ILE A 153 1.07 -8.31 -8.47
CA ILE A 153 1.92 -9.06 -7.52
C ILE A 153 3.19 -9.53 -8.22
N ASP A 154 3.09 -10.13 -9.40
CA ASP A 154 4.24 -10.60 -10.17
C ASP A 154 5.17 -9.45 -10.54
N ALA A 155 4.62 -8.28 -10.91
CA ALA A 155 5.40 -7.08 -11.14
C ALA A 155 6.15 -6.67 -9.86
N PHE A 156 5.42 -6.54 -8.73
CA PHE A 156 6.01 -6.12 -7.46
C PHE A 156 7.10 -7.05 -6.94
N THR A 157 6.82 -8.36 -6.87
CA THR A 157 7.77 -9.32 -6.32
C THR A 157 8.89 -9.66 -7.30
N GLY A 158 8.64 -9.53 -8.62
CA GLY A 158 9.61 -9.82 -9.67
C GLY A 158 10.82 -8.88 -9.67
N PHE A 159 10.62 -7.57 -9.50
CA PHE A 159 11.75 -6.64 -9.43
C PHE A 159 12.39 -6.61 -8.03
N LEU A 160 11.59 -6.67 -6.95
CA LEU A 160 12.11 -6.64 -5.58
C LEU A 160 12.90 -7.90 -5.23
N GLY A 161 12.50 -9.06 -5.76
CA GLY A 161 13.25 -10.31 -5.59
C GLY A 161 14.62 -10.32 -6.27
N ARG A 162 14.92 -9.34 -7.13
CA ARG A 162 16.25 -9.18 -7.74
C ARG A 162 17.17 -8.25 -6.94
N LEU A 163 16.66 -7.58 -5.92
CA LEU A 163 17.48 -6.77 -5.03
C LEU A 163 18.43 -7.70 -4.24
N PRO A 164 19.65 -7.25 -3.89
CA PRO A 164 20.54 -8.02 -3.04
C PRO A 164 19.86 -8.35 -1.71
N ASN A 165 19.95 -9.61 -1.25
CA ASN A 165 19.47 -10.00 0.06
C ASN A 165 20.25 -9.23 1.14
N PRO A 166 19.60 -8.39 1.97
CA PRO A 166 20.28 -7.61 2.99
C PRO A 166 20.62 -8.43 4.25
N VAL A 167 20.04 -9.63 4.39
CA VAL A 167 20.20 -10.49 5.57
C VAL A 167 21.55 -11.22 5.49
N PRO A 168 22.44 -11.07 6.48
CA PRO A 168 23.69 -11.81 6.52
C PRO A 168 23.47 -13.33 6.57
N ASP A 169 24.39 -14.07 5.95
CA ASP A 169 24.30 -15.54 5.89
C ASP A 169 24.08 -16.17 7.27
N GLY A 170 23.06 -17.03 7.37
CA GLY A 170 22.71 -17.77 8.59
C GLY A 170 21.90 -16.97 9.62
N GLN A 171 21.59 -15.69 9.38
CA GLN A 171 20.66 -14.94 10.22
C GLN A 171 19.20 -15.18 9.81
N ASP A 172 18.30 -15.04 10.79
CA ASP A 172 16.86 -15.08 10.57
C ASP A 172 16.37 -13.74 9.97
N PRO A 173 15.69 -13.75 8.79
CA PRO A 173 15.23 -12.53 8.15
C PRO A 173 14.28 -11.69 9.01
N ARG A 174 13.40 -12.33 9.81
CA ARG A 174 12.46 -11.63 10.69
C ARG A 174 13.19 -10.92 11.83
N ALA A 175 14.12 -11.61 12.49
CA ALA A 175 14.95 -11.01 13.52
C ALA A 175 15.76 -9.83 12.95
N PHE A 176 16.42 -10.00 11.80
CA PHE A 176 17.18 -8.93 11.17
C PHE A 176 16.30 -7.73 10.82
N PHE A 177 15.13 -7.95 10.22
CA PHE A 177 14.20 -6.89 9.86
C PHE A 177 13.77 -6.08 11.07
N ASN A 178 13.35 -6.76 12.14
CA ASN A 178 12.93 -6.11 13.38
C ASN A 178 14.06 -5.31 14.03
N ASP A 179 15.27 -5.87 14.10
CA ASP A 179 16.42 -5.24 14.76
C ASP A 179 16.97 -4.03 13.97
N ASN A 180 16.79 -4.00 12.65
CA ASN A 180 17.40 -3.01 11.77
C ASN A 180 16.39 -2.07 11.09
N TYR A 181 15.08 -2.20 11.34
CA TYR A 181 14.00 -1.53 10.60
C TYR A 181 14.27 -0.04 10.33
N GLU A 182 14.61 0.73 11.37
CA GLU A 182 14.83 2.18 11.30
C GLU A 182 16.13 2.59 10.55
N THR A 183 16.98 1.62 10.23
CA THR A 183 18.29 1.82 9.58
C THR A 183 18.38 1.24 8.18
N LEU A 184 17.34 0.52 7.73
CA LEU A 184 17.28 -0.02 6.38
C LEU A 184 17.25 1.13 5.37
N ASP A 185 18.09 1.05 4.34
CA ASP A 185 17.92 1.92 3.18
C ASP A 185 16.72 1.49 2.31
N SER A 186 16.35 2.31 1.34
CA SER A 186 15.18 2.04 0.48
C SER A 186 15.30 0.75 -0.34
N MET A 187 16.52 0.31 -0.70
CA MET A 187 16.72 -0.95 -1.43
C MET A 187 16.56 -2.14 -0.49
N GLN A 188 17.17 -2.08 0.70
CA GLN A 188 17.04 -3.13 1.71
C GLN A 188 15.58 -3.28 2.16
N TYR A 189 14.91 -2.17 2.46
CA TYR A 189 13.49 -2.14 2.80
C TYR A 189 12.64 -2.70 1.66
N GLY A 190 12.93 -2.30 0.41
CA GLY A 190 12.27 -2.84 -0.77
C GLY A 190 12.41 -4.37 -0.88
N TRP A 191 13.58 -4.93 -0.60
CA TRP A 191 13.76 -6.38 -0.62
C TRP A 191 12.81 -7.08 0.37
N PHE A 192 12.70 -6.57 1.60
CA PHE A 192 11.78 -7.12 2.61
C PHE A 192 10.32 -6.99 2.19
N GLN A 193 9.93 -5.84 1.62
CA GLN A 193 8.58 -5.65 1.10
C GLN A 193 8.24 -6.69 0.01
N GLY A 194 9.18 -6.98 -0.89
CA GLY A 194 9.02 -8.04 -1.89
C GLY A 194 8.87 -9.42 -1.27
N ALA A 195 9.72 -9.76 -0.29
CA ALA A 195 9.66 -11.04 0.42
C ALA A 195 8.32 -11.23 1.16
N LEU A 196 7.87 -10.20 1.89
CA LEU A 196 6.64 -10.22 2.67
C LEU A 196 5.38 -10.28 1.79
N MET A 197 5.36 -9.54 0.67
CA MET A 197 4.28 -9.64 -0.30
C MET A 197 4.23 -11.03 -0.95
N GLN A 198 5.39 -11.59 -1.30
CA GLN A 198 5.48 -12.95 -1.86
C GLN A 198 4.99 -13.99 -0.84
N GLU A 199 5.33 -13.83 0.44
CA GLU A 199 4.83 -14.70 1.52
C GLU A 199 3.30 -14.58 1.64
N ALA A 200 2.77 -13.37 1.72
CA ALA A 200 1.32 -13.12 1.78
C ALA A 200 0.57 -13.68 0.56
N TRP A 201 1.20 -13.68 -0.62
CA TRP A 201 0.62 -14.19 -1.86
C TRP A 201 0.63 -15.72 -1.96
N THR A 202 1.76 -16.36 -1.65
CA THR A 202 1.98 -17.80 -1.85
C THR A 202 1.50 -18.65 -0.68
N ASN A 203 1.43 -18.08 0.50
CA ASN A 203 0.85 -18.71 1.67
C ASN A 203 -0.42 -17.95 2.09
N PRO A 204 -1.47 -17.96 1.24
CA PRO A 204 -2.74 -17.46 1.67
C PRO A 204 -3.23 -18.46 2.71
N GLU A 205 -3.01 -18.15 3.98
CA GLU A 205 -3.96 -18.60 4.98
C GLU A 205 -5.34 -18.26 4.39
N ASN A 206 -6.26 -19.23 4.31
CA ASN A 206 -7.60 -19.05 3.69
C ASN A 206 -8.48 -18.12 4.55
N VAL A 207 -7.88 -17.04 5.04
CA VAL A 207 -8.42 -16.02 5.89
C VAL A 207 -9.03 -14.98 4.96
N SER A 208 -10.35 -14.87 5.06
CA SER A 208 -11.11 -13.86 4.35
C SER A 208 -10.67 -12.45 4.79
N PHE A 209 -10.96 -11.45 3.95
CA PHE A 209 -10.76 -10.06 4.33
C PHE A 209 -11.42 -9.74 5.68
N CYS A 210 -12.61 -10.28 5.95
CA CYS A 210 -13.31 -10.05 7.21
C CYS A 210 -12.60 -10.63 8.43
N GLU A 211 -12.04 -11.83 8.34
CA GLU A 211 -11.27 -12.42 9.43
C GLU A 211 -9.99 -11.63 9.72
N LEU A 212 -9.36 -11.06 8.69
CA LEU A 212 -8.18 -10.20 8.88
C LEU A 212 -8.53 -8.86 9.52
N VAL A 213 -9.68 -8.25 9.21
CA VAL A 213 -9.98 -6.88 9.67
C VAL A 213 -10.82 -6.79 10.93
N GLN A 214 -11.47 -7.88 11.34
CA GLN A 214 -12.17 -7.92 12.62
C GLN A 214 -11.16 -7.95 13.79
N PRO A 215 -11.44 -7.28 14.91
CA PRO A 215 -10.71 -7.53 16.15
C PRO A 215 -10.95 -8.98 16.56
N GLU A 216 -9.94 -9.66 17.15
CA GLU A 216 -10.17 -10.96 17.77
C GLU A 216 -11.35 -10.84 18.72
N ALA A 217 -12.26 -11.82 18.67
CA ALA A 217 -13.35 -11.86 19.63
C ALA A 217 -12.73 -11.87 21.02
N VAL A 218 -13.00 -10.82 21.81
CA VAL A 218 -12.70 -10.83 23.24
C VAL A 218 -13.50 -11.99 23.80
N VAL A 219 -12.84 -13.12 24.04
CA VAL A 219 -13.44 -14.25 24.74
C VAL A 219 -13.69 -13.72 26.16
N PRO A 220 -14.96 -13.58 26.59
CA PRO A 220 -15.30 -13.00 27.87
C PRO A 220 -14.81 -13.86 29.05
#